data_AF-A0A958KCW7-F1
#
_entry.id   AF-A0A958KCW7-F1
#
_cell.length_a   1.000
_cell.length_b   1.000
_cell.length_c   1.000
_cell.angle_alpha   90.00
_cell.angle_beta   90.00
_cell.angle_gamma   90.00
#
_symmetry.space_group_name_H-M   'P 1'
#
loop_
_entity.id
_entity.type
_entity.pdbx_description
1 polymer ?
#
loop_
_entity_poly.entity_id
_entity_poly.type
_entity_poly.pdbx_seq_one_letter_code
_entity_poly.pdbx_strand_id
1 'polypeptide(L)'
;MRSILKIILQAWAIAHIAGSAAAFVPPFEESSDNHGLRPVNFVAPNEEFPDDAKALLRRAPEGIYLSVGTERAFMGFAMADRASHLMIVDADPKVIRFANINIALLAMSESLDEYRALRFAESHKIWSKKIKDLNLPKEAFSNMDAEGFEFWSENINREAFNSFHSTEDDANGPFAESNYLFKCGCFQKIHQAAQSGRIVARLVNFRDVKTVVSMVEAIKTTEIPLSTFDMSNAWWTEYMDPSRHLAPTLHKLTEISQPHSLMLATNAPLVPGILPKTRKRNRWYYIGFTMEYLKTKTGLQSDQLKNIFHGAKKGTLNLADPDQVVPNCAGLLR
;
A
#
# COMPACT_ATOMS: atom_id res chain seq x y z
N MET A 1 24.98 -34.29 11.09
CA MET A 1 24.70 -32.96 11.69
C MET A 1 24.14 -31.93 10.70
N ARG A 2 24.75 -31.68 9.53
CA ARG A 2 24.22 -30.68 8.55
C ARG A 2 22.81 -30.95 8.01
N SER A 3 22.42 -32.23 7.86
CA SER A 3 21.09 -32.63 7.36
C SER A 3 19.98 -32.40 8.38
N ILE A 4 20.23 -32.66 9.67
CA ILE A 4 19.24 -32.47 10.74
C ILE A 4 18.98 -30.96 10.96
N LEU A 5 20.01 -30.12 10.90
CA LEU A 5 19.85 -28.66 10.99
C LEU A 5 19.01 -28.09 9.84
N LYS A 6 19.15 -28.64 8.62
CA LYS A 6 18.38 -28.23 7.44
C LYS A 6 16.90 -28.63 7.56
N ILE A 7 16.64 -29.83 8.07
CA ILE A 7 15.27 -30.33 8.32
C ILE A 7 14.60 -29.55 9.45
N ILE A 8 15.34 -29.22 10.52
CA ILE A 8 14.83 -28.39 11.62
C ILE A 8 14.53 -26.96 11.13
N LEU A 9 15.41 -26.35 10.33
CA LEU A 9 15.17 -25.03 9.72
C LEU A 9 13.98 -25.03 8.76
N GLN A 10 13.81 -26.08 7.95
CA GLN A 10 12.65 -26.23 7.07
C GLN A 10 11.37 -26.46 7.85
N ALA A 11 11.39 -27.28 8.91
CA ALA A 11 10.23 -27.49 9.77
C ALA A 11 9.85 -26.24 10.57
N TRP A 12 10.84 -25.44 11.00
CA TRP A 12 10.62 -24.16 11.68
C TRP A 12 10.08 -23.10 10.72
N ALA A 13 10.58 -23.05 9.49
CA ALA A 13 10.05 -22.19 8.43
C ALA A 13 8.62 -22.59 8.05
N ILE A 14 8.32 -23.88 7.89
CA ILE A 14 6.97 -24.38 7.60
C ILE A 14 6.01 -24.10 8.77
N ALA A 15 6.44 -24.24 10.02
CA ALA A 15 5.63 -23.91 11.19
C ALA A 15 5.40 -22.40 11.36
N HIS A 16 6.39 -21.56 11.04
CA HIS A 16 6.20 -20.11 10.97
C HIS A 16 5.25 -19.72 9.84
N ILE A 17 5.40 -20.29 8.64
CA ILE A 17 4.55 -19.93 7.49
C ILE A 17 3.12 -20.50 7.65
N ALA A 18 2.96 -21.67 8.27
CA ALA A 18 1.64 -22.25 8.57
C ALA A 18 0.95 -21.57 9.76
N GLY A 19 1.71 -21.11 10.77
CA GLY A 19 1.21 -20.27 11.86
C GLY A 19 0.94 -18.81 11.43
N SER A 20 1.68 -18.32 10.44
CA SER A 20 1.53 -17.00 9.83
C SER A 20 0.59 -16.97 8.63
N ALA A 21 0.00 -18.10 8.25
CA ALA A 21 -1.01 -18.14 7.20
C ALA A 21 -2.34 -17.53 7.67
N ALA A 22 -2.54 -17.41 8.99
CA ALA A 22 -3.60 -16.59 9.54
C ALA A 22 -3.21 -15.12 9.36
N ALA A 23 -3.96 -14.43 8.51
CA ALA A 23 -3.92 -12.98 8.39
C ALA A 23 -3.96 -12.32 9.78
N PHE A 24 -3.06 -11.36 10.04
CA PHE A 24 -3.00 -10.69 11.35
C PHE A 24 -4.29 -9.97 11.72
N VAL A 25 -5.08 -9.53 10.73
CA VAL A 25 -6.45 -9.04 10.92
C VAL A 25 -7.43 -10.19 10.71
N PRO A 26 -8.33 -10.47 11.67
CA PRO A 26 -9.34 -11.49 11.50
C PRO A 26 -10.28 -11.14 10.32
N PRO A 27 -10.94 -12.14 9.71
CA PRO A 27 -11.94 -11.88 8.69
C PRO A 27 -13.06 -10.95 9.19
N PHE A 28 -13.55 -10.08 8.31
CA PHE A 28 -14.68 -9.19 8.56
C PHE A 28 -15.60 -9.15 7.34
N GLU A 29 -16.74 -8.48 7.47
CA GLU A 29 -17.68 -8.33 6.36
C GLU A 29 -17.07 -7.42 5.29
N GLU A 30 -16.62 -8.03 4.18
CA GLU A 30 -16.09 -7.32 3.01
C GLU A 30 -17.22 -6.74 2.15
N SER A 31 -16.93 -5.67 1.42
CA SER A 31 -17.94 -5.00 0.60
C SER A 31 -18.50 -5.92 -0.47
N SER A 32 -19.82 -6.04 -0.53
CA SER A 32 -20.54 -6.82 -1.56
C SER A 32 -20.95 -5.98 -2.78
N ASP A 33 -20.82 -4.66 -2.70
CA ASP A 33 -21.35 -3.72 -3.68
C ASP A 33 -20.34 -2.62 -4.09
N ASN A 34 -20.12 -2.53 -5.41
CA ASN A 34 -19.30 -1.52 -6.08
C ASN A 34 -20.14 -0.53 -6.91
N HIS A 35 -21.47 -0.53 -6.75
CA HIS A 35 -22.38 0.33 -7.49
C HIS A 35 -21.97 1.81 -7.37
N GLY A 36 -21.81 2.46 -8.52
CA GLY A 36 -21.47 3.89 -8.61
C GLY A 36 -19.98 4.23 -8.57
N LEU A 37 -19.08 3.25 -8.51
CA LEU A 37 -17.66 3.48 -8.82
C LEU A 37 -17.46 3.43 -10.34
N ARG A 38 -16.71 4.40 -10.88
CA ARG A 38 -16.27 4.31 -12.28
C ARG A 38 -15.35 3.09 -12.40
N PRO A 39 -15.49 2.25 -13.44
CA PRO A 39 -14.49 1.22 -13.70
C PRO A 39 -13.16 1.91 -13.92
N VAL A 40 -12.21 1.70 -13.01
CA VAL A 40 -10.87 2.26 -13.14
C VAL A 40 -9.85 1.14 -13.09
N ASN A 41 -9.18 0.91 -14.21
CA ASN A 41 -8.10 -0.08 -14.31
C ASN A 41 -6.79 0.49 -13.72
N PHE A 42 -6.74 0.77 -12.41
CA PHE A 42 -5.56 1.30 -11.71
C PHE A 42 -4.65 0.21 -11.11
N VAL A 43 -4.41 -0.86 -11.86
CA VAL A 43 -3.50 -1.93 -11.40
C VAL A 43 -2.04 -1.49 -11.47
N ALA A 44 -1.68 -0.64 -12.43
CA ALA A 44 -0.32 -0.09 -12.57
C ALA A 44 -0.13 1.17 -11.72
N PRO A 45 1.04 1.35 -11.06
CA PRO A 45 1.34 2.58 -10.34
C PRO A 45 1.52 3.75 -11.31
N ASN A 46 0.79 4.84 -11.08
CA ASN A 46 0.83 6.06 -11.91
C ASN A 46 1.41 7.28 -11.17
N GLU A 47 1.84 7.11 -9.93
CA GLU A 47 2.54 8.10 -9.14
C GLU A 47 4.03 7.79 -9.12
N GLU A 48 4.73 8.33 -10.10
CA GLU A 48 6.11 7.91 -10.42
C GLU A 48 7.15 8.33 -9.36
N PHE A 49 6.80 9.11 -8.34
CA PHE A 49 7.77 9.65 -7.37
C PHE A 49 7.33 9.42 -5.91
N PRO A 50 7.06 8.17 -5.49
CA PRO A 50 6.54 7.93 -4.14
C PRO A 50 7.60 8.21 -3.05
N ASP A 51 8.87 8.28 -3.43
CA ASP A 51 9.98 8.73 -2.58
C ASP A 51 9.79 10.14 -2.00
N ASP A 52 9.00 10.99 -2.66
CA ASP A 52 8.61 12.31 -2.14
C ASP A 52 7.82 12.21 -0.82
N ALA A 53 7.21 11.06 -0.53
CA ALA A 53 6.49 10.80 0.72
C ALA A 53 7.41 10.41 1.89
N LYS A 54 8.66 10.01 1.62
CA LYS A 54 9.56 9.40 2.62
C LYS A 54 9.77 10.24 3.88
N ALA A 55 9.88 11.56 3.72
CA ALA A 55 10.02 12.49 4.85
C ALA A 55 8.76 12.57 5.73
N LEU A 56 7.57 12.37 5.14
CA LEU A 56 6.30 12.29 5.87
C LEU A 56 6.20 10.95 6.59
N LEU A 57 6.46 9.86 5.86
CA LEU A 57 6.33 8.49 6.35
C LEU A 57 7.24 8.17 7.56
N ARG A 58 8.44 8.75 7.60
CA ARG A 58 9.36 8.60 8.76
C ARG A 58 8.80 9.12 10.08
N ARG A 59 7.81 10.02 10.03
CA ARG A 59 7.18 10.61 11.22
C ARG A 59 6.03 9.74 11.75
N ALA A 60 5.51 8.82 10.94
CA ALA A 60 4.44 7.94 11.37
C ALA A 60 4.93 7.01 12.50
N PRO A 61 4.08 6.69 13.48
CA PRO A 61 4.43 5.78 14.57
C PRO A 61 4.52 4.34 14.08
N GLU A 62 4.92 3.44 14.97
CA GLU A 62 4.82 2.01 14.69
C GLU A 62 3.35 1.55 14.59
N GLY A 63 3.08 0.58 13.73
CA GLY A 63 1.73 0.03 13.55
C GLY A 63 1.40 -0.41 12.12
N ILE A 64 0.11 -0.43 11.80
CA ILE A 64 -0.43 -0.84 10.51
C ILE A 64 -0.30 0.30 9.49
N TYR A 65 0.32 0.02 8.34
CA TYR A 65 0.19 0.83 7.13
C TYR A 65 -1.07 0.40 6.37
N LEU A 66 -2.14 1.17 6.49
CA LEU A 66 -3.39 0.95 5.77
C LEU A 66 -3.34 1.72 4.46
N SER A 67 -3.45 1.06 3.31
CA SER A 67 -3.29 1.72 2.00
C SER A 67 -4.32 1.25 0.98
N VAL A 68 -4.72 2.16 0.11
CA VAL A 68 -5.38 1.81 -1.16
C VAL A 68 -4.38 1.46 -2.26
N GLY A 69 -4.86 0.79 -3.31
CA GLY A 69 -4.12 0.51 -4.54
C GLY A 69 -3.23 -0.74 -4.50
N THR A 70 -2.39 -0.87 -5.52
CA THR A 70 -1.54 -2.04 -5.79
C THR A 70 -0.09 -1.81 -5.34
N GLU A 71 0.84 -1.59 -6.29
CA GLU A 71 2.28 -1.44 -6.07
C GLU A 71 2.62 -0.29 -5.12
N ARG A 72 1.83 0.78 -5.18
CA ARG A 72 1.94 1.93 -4.27
C ARG A 72 1.91 1.49 -2.81
N ALA A 73 0.99 0.58 -2.44
CA ALA A 73 0.86 0.14 -1.06
C ALA A 73 2.15 -0.57 -0.58
N PHE A 74 2.74 -1.41 -1.42
CA PHE A 74 4.01 -2.09 -1.12
C PHE A 74 5.17 -1.10 -1.02
N MET A 75 5.27 -0.15 -1.95
CA MET A 75 6.31 0.89 -1.93
C MET A 75 6.18 1.82 -0.71
N GLY A 76 4.96 2.28 -0.42
CA GLY A 76 4.65 3.12 0.75
C GLY A 76 5.01 2.43 2.06
N PHE A 77 4.59 1.16 2.21
CA PHE A 77 4.96 0.36 3.37
C PHE A 77 6.48 0.13 3.46
N ALA A 78 7.15 -0.15 2.34
CA ALA A 78 8.59 -0.32 2.30
C ALA A 78 9.34 0.92 2.81
N MET A 79 8.85 2.12 2.49
CA MET A 79 9.43 3.40 2.91
C MET A 79 8.99 3.85 4.32
N ALA A 80 7.88 3.34 4.84
CA ALA A 80 7.37 3.69 6.16
C ALA A 80 8.12 2.94 7.26
N ASP A 81 9.37 3.32 7.54
CA ASP A 81 10.35 2.60 8.38
C ASP A 81 9.75 1.94 9.65
N ARG A 82 8.82 2.62 10.33
CA ARG A 82 8.20 2.14 11.59
C ARG A 82 6.96 1.27 11.40
N ALA A 83 6.34 1.25 10.22
CA ALA A 83 5.20 0.39 9.98
C ALA A 83 5.61 -1.08 10.05
N SER A 84 4.88 -1.86 10.85
CA SER A 84 5.17 -3.27 11.14
C SER A 84 4.27 -4.23 10.35
N HIS A 85 3.11 -3.75 9.90
CA HIS A 85 2.11 -4.52 9.15
C HIS A 85 1.59 -3.70 7.96
N LEU A 86 1.16 -4.38 6.90
CA LEU A 86 0.54 -3.78 5.73
C LEU A 86 -0.88 -4.33 5.56
N MET A 87 -1.86 -3.43 5.52
CA MET A 87 -3.22 -3.76 5.14
C MET A 87 -3.56 -3.00 3.85
N ILE A 88 -3.79 -3.75 2.78
CA ILE A 88 -4.20 -3.23 1.48
C ILE A 88 -5.72 -3.32 1.41
N VAL A 89 -6.37 -2.20 1.11
CA VAL A 89 -7.82 -2.10 1.01
C VAL A 89 -8.21 -1.41 -0.27
N ASP A 90 -9.14 -1.97 -1.01
CA ASP A 90 -9.61 -1.34 -2.25
C ASP A 90 -11.05 -1.77 -2.51
N ALA A 91 -11.77 -0.95 -3.26
CA ALA A 91 -13.12 -1.28 -3.69
C ALA A 91 -13.11 -2.14 -4.97
N ASP A 92 -12.03 -2.12 -5.77
CA ASP A 92 -11.93 -2.96 -6.96
C ASP A 92 -11.39 -4.37 -6.62
N PRO A 93 -12.16 -5.45 -6.84
CA PRO A 93 -11.70 -6.82 -6.63
C PRO A 93 -10.45 -7.18 -7.44
N LYS A 94 -10.21 -6.53 -8.58
CA LYS A 94 -8.99 -6.74 -9.38
C LYS A 94 -7.75 -6.24 -8.65
N VAL A 95 -7.84 -5.15 -7.90
CA VAL A 95 -6.75 -4.64 -7.07
C VAL A 95 -6.44 -5.63 -5.95
N ILE A 96 -7.47 -6.16 -5.30
CA ILE A 96 -7.32 -7.16 -4.23
C ILE A 96 -6.74 -8.47 -4.76
N ARG A 97 -7.20 -8.94 -5.93
CA ARG A 97 -6.63 -10.12 -6.61
C ARG A 97 -5.15 -9.90 -6.95
N PHE A 98 -4.81 -8.75 -7.51
CA PHE A 98 -3.42 -8.39 -7.82
C PHE A 98 -2.55 -8.39 -6.56
N ALA A 99 -3.00 -7.73 -5.49
CA ALA A 99 -2.28 -7.67 -4.22
C ALA A 99 -2.07 -9.06 -3.62
N ASN A 100 -3.10 -9.91 -3.60
CA ASN A 100 -3.01 -11.27 -3.09
C ASN A 100 -2.01 -12.14 -3.86
N ILE A 101 -1.99 -12.05 -5.20
CA ILE A 101 -0.98 -12.75 -6.01
C ILE A 101 0.42 -12.24 -5.68
N ASN A 102 0.60 -10.91 -5.58
CA ASN A 102 1.89 -10.33 -5.24
C ASN A 102 2.39 -10.75 -3.84
N ILE A 103 1.49 -10.78 -2.84
CA ILE A 103 1.78 -11.26 -1.49
C ILE A 103 2.22 -12.72 -1.53
N ALA A 104 1.51 -13.57 -2.27
CA ALA A 104 1.84 -14.98 -2.41
C ALA A 104 3.22 -15.18 -3.08
N LEU A 105 3.50 -14.43 -4.15
CA LEU A 105 4.80 -14.41 -4.84
C LEU A 105 5.95 -14.02 -3.90
N LEU A 106 5.76 -12.98 -3.10
CA LEU A 106 6.72 -12.57 -2.08
C LEU A 106 6.92 -13.68 -1.05
N ALA A 107 5.83 -14.19 -0.46
CA ALA A 107 5.88 -15.19 0.60
C ALA A 107 6.58 -16.50 0.17
N MET A 108 6.37 -16.94 -1.08
CA MET A 108 6.96 -18.20 -1.58
C MET A 108 8.38 -18.06 -2.15
N SER A 109 8.88 -16.83 -2.31
CA SER A 109 10.24 -16.57 -2.78
C SER A 109 11.25 -16.71 -1.63
N GLU A 110 12.45 -17.19 -1.94
CA GLU A 110 13.58 -17.29 -1.02
C GLU A 110 14.54 -16.09 -1.16
N SER A 111 14.47 -15.37 -2.28
CA SER A 111 15.36 -14.24 -2.61
C SER A 111 14.70 -13.25 -3.57
N LEU A 112 15.31 -12.07 -3.72
CA LEU A 112 14.87 -11.06 -4.69
C LEU A 112 14.90 -11.58 -6.13
N ASP A 113 15.94 -12.33 -6.51
CA ASP A 113 16.06 -12.86 -7.86
C ASP A 113 15.01 -13.94 -8.14
N GLU A 114 14.74 -14.79 -7.16
CA GLU A 114 13.66 -15.76 -7.29
C GLU A 114 12.28 -15.09 -7.33
N TYR A 115 12.04 -14.06 -6.51
CA TYR A 115 10.81 -13.28 -6.58
C TYR A 115 10.61 -12.67 -7.97
N ARG A 116 11.65 -12.06 -8.56
CA ARG A 116 11.62 -11.53 -9.93
C ARG A 116 11.35 -12.63 -10.96
N ALA A 117 12.00 -13.78 -10.83
CA ALA A 117 11.77 -14.91 -11.73
C ALA A 117 10.30 -15.38 -11.65
N LEU A 118 9.77 -15.58 -10.44
CA LEU A 118 8.38 -15.98 -10.22
C LEU A 118 7.38 -14.97 -10.77
N ARG A 119 7.71 -13.68 -10.65
CA ARG A 119 6.88 -12.58 -11.13
C ARG A 119 6.86 -12.46 -12.64
N PHE A 120 8.01 -12.63 -13.32
CA PHE A 120 8.17 -12.24 -14.73
C PHE A 120 8.42 -13.39 -15.72
N ALA A 121 9.02 -14.49 -15.29
CA ALA A 121 9.59 -15.48 -16.19
C ALA A 121 9.04 -16.90 -15.99
N GLU A 122 8.69 -17.25 -14.75
CA GLU A 122 8.25 -18.60 -14.42
C GLU A 122 6.84 -18.91 -14.90
N SER A 123 6.56 -20.19 -15.12
CA SER A 123 5.24 -20.66 -15.56
C SER A 123 4.31 -20.99 -14.39
N HIS A 124 3.00 -21.06 -14.65
CA HIS A 124 2.02 -21.55 -13.68
C HIS A 124 2.37 -22.95 -13.13
N LYS A 125 3.02 -23.82 -13.92
CA LYS A 125 3.49 -25.14 -13.45
C LYS A 125 4.51 -25.01 -12.31
N ILE A 126 5.36 -23.99 -12.36
CA ILE A 126 6.37 -23.71 -11.33
C ILE A 126 5.72 -23.10 -10.09
N TRP A 127 4.76 -22.17 -10.25
CA TRP A 127 3.94 -21.69 -9.12
C TRP A 127 3.24 -22.85 -8.40
N SER A 128 2.52 -23.68 -9.15
CA SER A 128 1.82 -24.86 -8.64
C SER A 128 2.73 -25.84 -7.91
N LYS A 129 3.96 -26.06 -8.43
CA LYS A 129 4.94 -26.93 -7.77
C LYS A 129 5.40 -26.34 -6.44
N LYS A 130 5.75 -25.05 -6.40
CA LYS A 130 6.19 -24.38 -5.17
C LYS A 130 5.13 -24.40 -4.08
N ILE A 131 3.87 -24.11 -4.41
CA ILE A 131 2.77 -24.13 -3.44
C ILE A 131 2.64 -25.52 -2.79
N LYS A 132 2.77 -26.59 -3.58
CA LYS A 132 2.77 -27.98 -3.08
C LYS A 132 3.97 -28.27 -2.19
N ASP A 133 5.17 -27.87 -2.61
CA ASP A 133 6.42 -28.15 -1.90
C ASP A 133 6.47 -27.43 -0.54
N LEU A 134 5.87 -26.24 -0.43
CA LEU A 134 5.81 -25.46 0.82
C LEU A 134 4.71 -25.93 1.78
N ASN A 135 3.80 -26.82 1.34
CA ASN A 135 2.68 -27.33 2.14
C ASN A 135 1.85 -26.22 2.83
N LEU A 136 1.56 -25.16 2.10
CA LEU A 136 0.86 -23.99 2.64
C LEU A 136 -0.66 -24.12 2.54
N PRO A 137 -1.44 -23.45 3.41
CA PRO A 137 -2.90 -23.49 3.36
C PRO A 137 -3.42 -23.02 2.01
N LYS A 138 -4.36 -23.76 1.42
CA LYS A 138 -4.90 -23.49 0.09
C LYS A 138 -5.56 -22.11 0.01
N GLU A 139 -6.14 -21.65 1.11
CA GLU A 139 -6.85 -20.39 1.23
C GLU A 139 -5.93 -19.20 0.95
N ALA A 140 -4.69 -19.27 1.44
CA ALA A 140 -3.66 -18.22 1.24
C ALA A 140 -3.18 -18.11 -0.22
N PHE A 141 -3.42 -19.14 -1.04
CA PHE A 141 -2.99 -19.24 -2.44
C PHE A 141 -4.18 -19.41 -3.40
N SER A 142 -5.39 -19.06 -2.96
CA SER A 142 -6.62 -19.20 -3.74
C SER A 142 -6.60 -18.45 -5.08
N ASN A 143 -5.84 -17.35 -5.16
CA ASN A 143 -5.67 -16.56 -6.38
C ASN A 143 -4.49 -17.02 -7.27
N MET A 144 -3.82 -18.13 -6.93
CA MET A 144 -2.59 -18.61 -7.60
C MET A 144 -2.86 -19.81 -8.53
N ASP A 145 -4.10 -19.96 -8.98
CA ASP A 145 -4.52 -20.94 -9.97
C ASP A 145 -4.19 -20.50 -11.42
N ALA A 146 -4.65 -21.28 -12.40
CA ALA A 146 -4.37 -20.99 -13.81
C ALA A 146 -4.96 -19.65 -14.25
N GLU A 147 -6.17 -19.32 -13.80
CA GLU A 147 -6.83 -18.04 -14.11
C GLU A 147 -6.09 -16.87 -13.44
N GLY A 148 -5.64 -17.06 -12.20
CA GLY A 148 -4.82 -16.09 -11.48
C GLY A 148 -3.48 -15.82 -12.17
N PHE A 149 -2.83 -16.86 -12.66
CA PHE A 149 -1.60 -16.72 -13.44
C PHE A 149 -1.81 -15.95 -14.75
N GLU A 150 -2.91 -16.23 -15.48
CA GLU A 150 -3.29 -15.51 -16.69
C GLU A 150 -3.57 -14.04 -16.37
N PHE A 151 -4.43 -13.77 -15.37
CA PHE A 151 -4.72 -12.42 -14.88
C PHE A 151 -3.45 -11.65 -14.51
N TRP A 152 -2.53 -12.27 -13.77
CA TRP A 152 -1.26 -11.66 -13.39
C TRP A 152 -0.44 -11.29 -14.61
N SER A 153 -0.19 -12.27 -15.47
CA SER A 153 0.64 -12.14 -16.68
C SER A 153 0.11 -11.06 -17.62
N GLU A 154 -1.20 -10.98 -17.79
CA GLU A 154 -1.84 -9.95 -18.61
C GLU A 154 -1.65 -8.54 -18.03
N ASN A 155 -1.68 -8.39 -16.69
CA ASN A 155 -1.63 -7.07 -16.07
C ASN A 155 -0.20 -6.54 -15.92
N ILE A 156 0.75 -7.36 -15.48
CA ILE A 156 2.14 -6.90 -15.26
C ILE A 156 2.89 -6.60 -16.57
N ASN A 157 2.46 -7.16 -17.70
CA ASN A 157 3.09 -6.93 -19.00
C ASN A 157 2.51 -5.73 -19.77
N ARG A 158 1.59 -4.96 -19.17
CA ARG A 158 1.01 -3.77 -19.81
C ARG A 158 2.04 -2.64 -19.84
N GLU A 159 1.97 -1.82 -20.90
CA GLU A 159 2.84 -0.64 -21.07
C GLU A 159 2.86 0.30 -19.85
N ALA A 160 1.73 0.38 -19.13
CA ALA A 160 1.60 1.18 -17.91
C ALA A 160 2.58 0.78 -16.79
N PHE A 161 3.14 -0.45 -16.82
CA PHE A 161 4.14 -0.91 -15.88
C PHE A 161 5.58 -0.64 -16.32
N ASN A 162 5.82 -0.20 -17.56
CA ASN A 162 7.18 -0.04 -18.10
C ASN A 162 8.07 0.84 -17.21
N SER A 163 7.51 1.94 -16.68
CA SER A 163 8.21 2.86 -15.77
C SER A 163 8.61 2.17 -14.46
N PHE A 164 7.75 1.29 -13.92
CA PHE A 164 8.00 0.52 -12.69
C PHE A 164 8.90 -0.70 -12.91
N HIS A 165 8.89 -1.30 -14.09
CA HIS A 165 9.76 -2.45 -14.42
C HIS A 165 11.12 -2.05 -14.99
N SER A 166 11.31 -0.75 -15.27
CA SER A 166 12.57 -0.22 -15.73
C SER A 166 13.63 -0.22 -14.62
N THR A 167 14.80 -0.75 -14.96
CA THR A 167 16.03 -0.70 -14.16
C THR A 167 16.82 0.58 -14.41
N GLU A 168 16.26 1.60 -15.06
CA GLU A 168 17.00 2.83 -15.37
C GLU A 168 17.54 3.42 -14.05
N ASP A 169 18.86 3.32 -13.86
CA ASP A 169 19.65 3.88 -12.75
C ASP A 169 19.70 5.42 -12.83
N ASP A 170 18.55 6.05 -13.08
CA ASP A 170 18.35 7.47 -12.88
C ASP A 170 17.96 7.65 -11.40
N ALA A 171 18.89 8.17 -10.59
CA ALA A 171 18.63 8.50 -9.19
C ALA A 171 17.49 9.52 -9.02
N ASN A 172 17.12 10.24 -10.09
CA ASN A 172 15.98 11.17 -10.14
C ASN A 172 14.82 10.62 -11.00
N GLY A 173 14.89 9.34 -11.37
CA GLY A 173 13.93 8.65 -12.19
C GLY A 173 12.68 8.22 -11.42
N PRO A 174 11.67 7.71 -12.13
CA PRO A 174 10.50 7.09 -11.52
C PRO A 174 10.90 5.98 -10.55
N PHE A 175 10.28 5.99 -9.37
CA PHE A 175 10.41 4.96 -8.34
C PHE A 175 11.85 4.73 -7.85
N ALA A 176 12.74 5.70 -8.08
CA ALA A 176 14.18 5.52 -7.98
C ALA A 176 14.65 5.06 -6.60
N GLU A 177 13.95 5.35 -5.51
CA GLU A 177 14.35 4.96 -4.14
C GLU A 177 13.33 4.05 -3.43
N SER A 178 12.22 3.75 -4.11
CA SER A 178 11.04 3.09 -3.57
C SER A 178 10.74 1.75 -4.23
N ASN A 179 11.29 1.52 -5.42
CA ASN A 179 11.04 0.33 -6.20
C ASN A 179 11.65 -0.92 -5.56
N TYR A 180 10.82 -1.69 -4.87
CA TYR A 180 11.23 -2.91 -4.21
C TYR A 180 11.64 -4.02 -5.18
N LEU A 181 11.37 -3.89 -6.49
CA LEU A 181 11.94 -4.79 -7.49
C LEU A 181 13.44 -4.59 -7.62
N PHE A 182 14.01 -3.42 -7.25
CA PHE A 182 15.42 -3.11 -7.47
C PHE A 182 16.16 -2.65 -6.21
N LYS A 183 15.44 -2.21 -5.17
CA LYS A 183 16.02 -1.78 -3.89
C LYS A 183 15.94 -2.89 -2.86
N CYS A 184 17.10 -3.47 -2.54
CA CYS A 184 17.21 -4.59 -1.60
C CYS A 184 16.58 -4.31 -0.24
N GLY A 185 16.75 -3.10 0.32
CA GLY A 185 16.13 -2.74 1.61
C GLY A 185 14.60 -2.74 1.55
N CYS A 186 14.02 -2.19 0.48
CA CYS A 186 12.58 -2.20 0.26
C CYS A 186 12.07 -3.64 0.09
N PHE A 187 12.75 -4.45 -0.73
CA PHE A 187 12.41 -5.86 -0.91
C PHE A 187 12.44 -6.62 0.42
N GLN A 188 13.53 -6.52 1.19
CA GLN A 188 13.71 -7.26 2.44
C GLN A 188 12.56 -7.01 3.42
N LYS A 189 12.13 -5.76 3.55
CA LYS A 189 11.03 -5.42 4.46
C LYS A 189 9.71 -6.07 4.04
N ILE A 190 9.31 -5.91 2.76
CA ILE A 190 8.04 -6.47 2.29
C ILE A 190 8.07 -8.00 2.23
N HIS A 191 9.22 -8.58 1.91
CA HIS A 191 9.45 -10.02 1.84
C HIS A 191 9.30 -10.65 3.22
N GLN A 192 9.97 -10.09 4.23
CA GLN A 192 9.83 -10.54 5.62
C GLN A 192 8.40 -10.38 6.13
N ALA A 193 7.73 -9.28 5.79
CA ALA A 193 6.34 -9.08 6.19
C ALA A 193 5.40 -10.10 5.54
N ALA A 194 5.57 -10.40 4.24
CA ALA A 194 4.78 -11.41 3.54
C ALA A 194 5.01 -12.82 4.11
N GLN A 195 6.27 -13.22 4.31
CA GLN A 195 6.61 -14.52 4.89
C GLN A 195 6.12 -14.69 6.33
N SER A 196 5.93 -13.59 7.06
CA SER A 196 5.44 -13.59 8.44
C SER A 196 3.93 -13.31 8.56
N GLY A 197 3.17 -13.33 7.45
CA GLY A 197 1.71 -13.10 7.50
C GLY A 197 1.28 -11.68 7.89
N ARG A 198 2.21 -10.72 7.83
CA ARG A 198 1.98 -9.31 8.22
C ARG A 198 1.49 -8.43 7.08
N ILE A 199 1.17 -9.02 5.93
CA ILE A 199 0.55 -8.33 4.79
C ILE A 199 -0.78 -9.00 4.46
N VAL A 200 -1.85 -8.22 4.37
CA VAL A 200 -3.19 -8.69 4.01
C VAL A 200 -3.83 -7.75 3.00
N ALA A 201 -4.62 -8.27 2.07
CA ALA A 201 -5.47 -7.49 1.19
C ALA A 201 -6.96 -7.83 1.43
N ARG A 202 -7.84 -6.83 1.45
CA ARG A 202 -9.28 -6.97 1.74
C ARG A 202 -10.12 -6.05 0.87
N LEU A 203 -11.28 -6.53 0.41
CA LEU A 203 -12.21 -5.72 -0.36
C LEU A 203 -12.99 -4.77 0.56
N VAL A 204 -12.66 -3.48 0.47
CA VAL A 204 -13.27 -2.42 1.27
C VAL A 204 -13.60 -1.24 0.39
N ASN A 205 -14.88 -0.98 0.24
CA ASN A 205 -15.40 0.26 -0.31
C ASN A 205 -15.60 1.26 0.83
N PHE A 206 -14.76 2.30 0.90
CA PHE A 206 -14.90 3.34 1.93
C PHE A 206 -16.21 4.14 1.84
N ARG A 207 -17.00 3.98 0.78
CA ARG A 207 -18.37 4.52 0.73
C ARG A 207 -19.36 3.73 1.58
N ASP A 208 -19.08 2.46 1.84
CA ASP A 208 -19.89 1.60 2.68
C ASP A 208 -19.46 1.69 4.14
N VAL A 209 -20.24 2.46 4.91
CA VAL A 209 -20.02 2.67 6.33
C VAL A 209 -20.03 1.36 7.12
N LYS A 210 -20.84 0.36 6.72
CA LYS A 210 -20.89 -0.92 7.43
C LYS A 210 -19.58 -1.68 7.30
N THR A 211 -19.06 -1.78 6.07
CA THR A 211 -17.74 -2.39 5.83
C THR A 211 -16.64 -1.65 6.62
N VAL A 212 -16.62 -0.31 6.60
CA VAL A 212 -15.62 0.47 7.34
C VAL A 212 -15.69 0.22 8.85
N VAL A 213 -16.90 0.15 9.43
CA VAL A 213 -17.08 -0.18 10.84
C VAL A 213 -16.58 -1.58 11.14
N SER A 214 -16.97 -2.58 10.34
CA SER A 214 -16.56 -3.99 10.48
C SER A 214 -15.04 -4.15 10.43
N MET A 215 -14.40 -3.48 9.47
CA MET A 215 -12.94 -3.43 9.35
C MET A 215 -12.27 -2.85 10.59
N VAL A 216 -12.75 -1.71 11.10
CA VAL A 216 -12.15 -1.07 12.28
C VAL A 216 -12.34 -1.92 13.55
N GLU A 217 -13.50 -2.54 13.74
CA GLU A 217 -13.70 -3.47 14.87
C GLU A 217 -12.76 -4.69 14.76
N ALA A 218 -12.55 -5.24 13.56
CA ALA A 218 -11.58 -6.31 13.36
C ALA A 218 -10.14 -5.87 13.69
N ILE A 219 -9.72 -4.68 13.26
CA ILE A 219 -8.39 -4.15 13.57
C ILE A 219 -8.21 -3.94 15.09
N LYS A 220 -9.24 -3.46 15.80
CA LYS A 220 -9.17 -3.27 17.27
C LYS A 220 -8.82 -4.55 18.01
N THR A 221 -9.26 -5.71 17.53
CA THR A 221 -8.93 -7.01 18.16
C THR A 221 -7.45 -7.39 18.04
N THR A 222 -6.70 -6.77 17.14
CA THR A 222 -5.26 -7.06 16.94
C THR A 222 -4.37 -6.35 17.95
N GLU A 223 -4.89 -5.31 18.63
CA GLU A 223 -4.14 -4.39 19.49
C GLU A 223 -2.97 -3.67 18.80
N ILE A 224 -2.86 -3.78 17.46
CA ILE A 224 -1.87 -3.05 16.66
C ILE A 224 -2.51 -1.74 16.20
N PRO A 225 -1.96 -0.58 16.60
CA PRO A 225 -2.52 0.71 16.19
C PRO A 225 -2.24 0.99 14.71
N LEU A 226 -3.00 1.93 14.14
CA LEU A 226 -2.75 2.49 12.83
C LEU A 226 -1.47 3.33 12.85
N SER A 227 -0.52 3.04 11.96
CA SER A 227 0.65 3.86 11.70
C SER A 227 0.33 4.95 10.69
N THR A 228 -0.15 4.53 9.52
CA THR A 228 -0.42 5.40 8.39
C THR A 228 -1.70 4.96 7.71
N PHE A 229 -2.53 5.92 7.29
CA PHE A 229 -3.60 5.72 6.32
C PHE A 229 -3.26 6.44 5.02
N ASP A 230 -2.86 5.66 4.01
CA ASP A 230 -2.51 6.12 2.68
C ASP A 230 -3.67 5.93 1.71
N MET A 231 -4.38 7.02 1.41
CA MET A 231 -5.59 6.97 0.58
C MET A 231 -5.35 7.40 -0.86
N SER A 232 -4.11 7.66 -1.28
CA SER A 232 -3.86 8.20 -2.63
C SER A 232 -4.72 9.47 -2.88
N ASN A 233 -5.31 9.59 -4.06
CA ASN A 233 -6.31 10.57 -4.41
C ASN A 233 -7.75 10.11 -4.17
N ALA A 234 -7.98 9.03 -3.41
CA ALA A 234 -9.32 8.52 -3.13
C ALA A 234 -10.20 9.52 -2.36
N TRP A 235 -9.60 10.56 -1.75
CA TRP A 235 -10.36 11.67 -1.17
C TRP A 235 -11.09 12.54 -2.21
N TRP A 236 -10.79 12.44 -3.51
CA TRP A 236 -11.49 13.24 -4.52
C TRP A 236 -12.98 12.88 -4.60
N THR A 237 -13.77 13.84 -5.10
CA THR A 237 -15.24 13.75 -5.13
C THR A 237 -15.73 12.54 -5.89
N GLU A 238 -15.06 12.15 -6.98
CA GLU A 238 -15.40 10.97 -7.76
C GLU A 238 -15.15 9.62 -7.07
N TYR A 239 -14.40 9.59 -5.97
CA TYR A 239 -14.02 8.36 -5.24
C TYR A 239 -14.64 8.29 -3.86
N MET A 240 -14.29 9.16 -2.90
CA MET A 240 -14.88 9.10 -1.56
C MET A 240 -15.77 10.29 -1.21
N ASP A 241 -15.90 11.33 -2.04
CA ASP A 241 -16.59 12.59 -1.68
C ASP A 241 -16.25 13.06 -0.26
N PRO A 242 -15.36 14.06 -0.11
CA PRO A 242 -14.92 14.53 1.21
C PRO A 242 -16.07 14.79 2.19
N SER A 243 -17.22 15.24 1.68
CA SER A 243 -18.37 15.56 2.53
C SER A 243 -19.22 14.38 2.97
N ARG A 244 -19.19 13.26 2.25
CA ARG A 244 -20.09 12.13 2.50
C ARG A 244 -19.39 10.94 3.12
N HIS A 245 -18.18 10.59 2.66
CA HIS A 245 -17.55 9.35 3.12
C HIS A 245 -16.17 9.55 3.76
N LEU A 246 -15.41 10.59 3.39
CA LEU A 246 -14.11 10.84 4.01
C LEU A 246 -14.21 11.19 5.50
N ALA A 247 -15.05 12.17 5.86
CA ALA A 247 -15.23 12.57 7.25
C ALA A 247 -15.65 11.41 8.17
N PRO A 248 -16.71 10.62 7.86
CA PRO A 248 -17.07 9.44 8.64
C PRO A 248 -15.97 8.38 8.70
N THR A 249 -15.26 8.13 7.59
CA THR A 249 -14.15 7.18 7.54
C THR A 249 -13.03 7.60 8.49
N LEU A 250 -12.59 8.86 8.42
CA LEU A 250 -11.57 9.39 9.32
C LEU A 250 -12.02 9.35 10.77
N HIS A 251 -13.29 9.62 11.05
CA HIS A 251 -13.84 9.52 12.41
C HIS A 251 -13.68 8.10 12.95
N LYS A 252 -14.07 7.09 12.17
CA LYS A 252 -13.95 5.69 12.58
C LYS A 252 -12.48 5.25 12.72
N LEU A 253 -11.61 5.68 11.81
CA LEU A 253 -10.17 5.39 11.89
C LEU A 253 -9.49 6.02 13.12
N THR A 254 -10.03 7.10 13.71
CA THR A 254 -9.46 7.64 14.97
C THR A 254 -9.51 6.64 16.13
N GLU A 255 -10.42 5.67 16.11
CA GLU A 255 -10.54 4.65 17.17
C GLU A 255 -9.35 3.70 17.22
N ILE A 256 -8.63 3.54 16.10
CA ILE A 256 -7.43 2.71 15.99
C ILE A 256 -6.15 3.54 15.79
N SER A 257 -6.26 4.87 15.82
CA SER A 257 -5.12 5.77 15.57
C SER A 257 -4.42 6.21 16.85
N GLN A 258 -3.13 6.47 16.71
CA GLN A 258 -2.32 7.24 17.65
C GLN A 258 -2.36 8.74 17.28
N PRO A 259 -2.00 9.66 18.21
CA PRO A 259 -1.96 11.08 17.90
C PRO A 259 -1.11 11.42 16.67
N HIS A 260 0.04 10.76 16.53
CA HIS A 260 0.97 10.95 15.41
C HIS A 260 0.71 10.04 14.20
N SER A 261 -0.33 9.20 14.21
CA SER A 261 -0.69 8.42 13.03
C SER A 261 -0.85 9.34 11.83
N LEU A 262 -0.29 8.95 10.70
CA LEU A 262 -0.22 9.78 9.52
C LEU A 262 -1.41 9.48 8.61
N MET A 263 -2.18 10.50 8.25
CA MET A 263 -3.02 10.45 7.08
C MET A 263 -2.19 10.97 5.89
N LEU A 264 -2.02 10.13 4.88
CA LEU A 264 -1.27 10.42 3.65
C LEU A 264 -2.25 10.44 2.47
N ALA A 265 -2.17 11.50 1.67
CA ALA A 265 -2.93 11.64 0.44
C ALA A 265 -2.06 12.19 -0.67
N THR A 266 -2.55 12.08 -1.90
CA THR A 266 -1.92 12.67 -3.07
C THR A 266 -2.88 13.55 -3.82
N ASN A 267 -2.29 14.54 -4.49
CA ASN A 267 -3.00 15.42 -5.39
C ASN A 267 -2.19 15.57 -6.68
N ALA A 268 -2.87 15.50 -7.82
CA ALA A 268 -2.25 15.77 -9.10
C ALA A 268 -2.00 17.29 -9.22
N PRO A 269 -0.93 17.72 -9.91
CA PRO A 269 -0.80 19.12 -10.27
C PRO A 269 -2.02 19.56 -11.09
N LEU A 270 -2.83 20.45 -10.52
CA LEU A 270 -3.91 21.14 -11.24
C LEU A 270 -3.30 21.96 -12.38
N VAL A 271 -3.26 21.41 -13.58
CA VAL A 271 -3.16 22.24 -14.79
C VAL A 271 -4.32 21.89 -15.72
N PRO A 272 -5.51 22.50 -15.51
CA PRO A 272 -6.58 22.44 -16.49
C PRO A 272 -6.07 23.02 -17.82
N GLY A 273 -6.17 22.26 -18.91
CA GLY A 273 -5.94 22.77 -20.27
C GLY A 273 -4.51 22.75 -20.79
N ILE A 274 -3.54 22.25 -20.03
CA ILE A 274 -2.19 21.97 -20.55
C ILE A 274 -1.84 20.54 -20.16
N LEU A 275 -2.24 19.56 -20.97
CA LEU A 275 -1.39 18.38 -21.12
C LEU A 275 -0.08 18.93 -21.67
N PRO A 276 1.03 18.96 -20.91
CA PRO A 276 2.27 19.39 -21.50
C PRO A 276 2.56 18.41 -22.65
N LYS A 277 2.58 18.92 -23.88
CA LYS A 277 3.06 18.19 -25.06
C LYS A 277 4.54 17.78 -24.93
N THR A 278 5.17 18.13 -23.80
CA THR A 278 6.47 17.63 -23.36
C THR A 278 6.23 16.63 -22.25
N ARG A 279 6.91 15.47 -22.32
CA ARG A 279 6.96 14.40 -21.31
C ARG A 279 7.48 14.87 -19.94
N LYS A 280 6.91 15.92 -19.34
CA LYS A 280 7.13 16.23 -17.94
C LYS A 280 6.35 15.19 -17.15
N ARG A 281 7.07 14.14 -16.74
CA ARG A 281 6.63 13.01 -15.91
C ARG A 281 5.62 13.49 -14.85
N ASN A 282 4.51 12.76 -14.65
CA ASN A 282 3.41 13.14 -13.76
C ASN A 282 3.87 13.11 -12.30
N ARG A 283 4.45 14.21 -11.82
CA ARG A 283 4.87 14.32 -10.41
C ARG A 283 3.71 14.76 -9.55
N TRP A 284 3.05 13.78 -8.94
CA TRP A 284 2.05 13.97 -7.90
C TRP A 284 2.69 14.62 -6.67
N TYR A 285 1.87 15.32 -5.87
CA TYR A 285 2.32 15.87 -4.60
C TYR A 285 1.70 15.10 -3.44
N TYR A 286 2.53 14.75 -2.48
CA TYR A 286 2.11 14.11 -1.24
C TYR A 286 1.72 15.16 -0.20
N ILE A 287 0.62 14.89 0.49
CA ILE A 287 0.05 15.71 1.55
C ILE A 287 -0.07 14.81 2.78
N GLY A 288 0.45 15.27 3.91
CA GLY A 288 0.47 14.52 5.16
C GLY A 288 -0.09 15.33 6.32
N PHE A 289 -0.99 14.73 7.09
CA PHE A 289 -1.50 15.29 8.34
C PHE A 289 -1.46 14.25 9.45
N THR A 290 -1.17 14.64 10.68
CA THR A 290 -1.40 13.73 11.81
C THR A 290 -2.89 13.61 12.08
N MET A 291 -3.32 12.45 12.58
CA MET A 291 -4.72 12.23 12.96
C MET A 291 -5.17 13.20 14.06
N GLU A 292 -4.28 13.56 15.00
CA GLU A 292 -4.54 14.60 16.00
C GLU A 292 -4.74 15.98 15.37
N TYR A 293 -3.92 16.38 14.40
CA TYR A 293 -4.09 17.64 13.69
C TYR A 293 -5.45 17.70 12.99
N LEU A 294 -5.81 16.65 12.25
CA LEU A 294 -7.11 16.59 11.58
C LEU A 294 -8.24 16.71 12.60
N LYS A 295 -8.18 15.97 13.71
CA LYS A 295 -9.21 16.00 14.75
C LYS A 295 -9.35 17.39 15.39
N THR A 296 -8.24 18.01 15.77
CA THR A 296 -8.23 19.29 16.50
C THR A 296 -8.57 20.48 15.59
N LYS A 297 -8.08 20.51 14.35
CA LYS A 297 -8.29 21.65 13.44
C LYS A 297 -9.60 21.61 12.68
N THR A 298 -10.10 20.42 12.36
CA THR A 298 -11.31 20.30 11.53
C THR A 298 -12.52 19.83 12.32
N GLY A 299 -12.33 19.30 13.53
CA GLY A 299 -13.38 18.51 14.19
C GLY A 299 -13.83 17.30 13.37
N LEU A 300 -13.04 16.91 12.35
CA LEU A 300 -13.41 15.99 11.28
C LEU A 300 -14.70 16.37 10.55
N GLN A 301 -14.99 17.68 10.47
CA GLN A 301 -16.11 18.21 9.70
C GLN A 301 -15.77 18.29 8.20
N SER A 302 -16.72 17.84 7.40
CA SER A 302 -16.65 17.75 5.94
C SER A 302 -16.10 19.00 5.23
N ASP A 303 -16.64 20.19 5.54
CA ASP A 303 -16.24 21.42 4.87
C ASP A 303 -14.83 21.88 5.27
N GLN A 304 -14.44 21.63 6.51
CA GLN A 304 -13.09 21.92 7.00
C GLN A 304 -12.05 20.99 6.37
N LEU A 305 -12.36 19.70 6.24
CA LEU A 305 -11.48 18.74 5.54
C LEU A 305 -11.31 19.13 4.07
N LYS A 306 -12.39 19.49 3.37
CA LYS A 306 -12.30 20.01 1.99
C LYS A 306 -11.32 21.18 1.89
N ASN A 307 -11.46 22.17 2.77
CA ASN A 307 -10.59 23.35 2.76
C ASN A 307 -9.12 22.99 3.01
N ILE A 308 -8.85 22.06 3.91
CA ILE A 308 -7.48 21.60 4.19
C ILE A 308 -6.87 20.89 2.98
N PHE A 309 -7.60 19.97 2.32
CA PHE A 309 -7.06 19.25 1.16
C PHE A 309 -6.91 20.12 -0.09
N HIS A 310 -7.84 21.06 -0.33
CA HIS A 310 -7.74 21.99 -1.46
C HIS A 310 -6.72 23.11 -1.21
N GLY A 311 -6.53 23.51 0.05
CA GLY A 311 -5.57 24.54 0.44
C GLY A 311 -4.13 24.03 0.61
N ALA A 312 -3.93 22.71 0.72
CA ALA A 312 -2.61 22.11 0.86
C ALA A 312 -1.76 22.30 -0.40
N LYS A 313 -0.59 22.92 -0.25
CA LYS A 313 0.41 23.08 -1.32
C LYS A 313 1.40 21.90 -1.30
N LYS A 314 2.19 21.73 -2.37
CA LYS A 314 3.26 20.71 -2.46
C LYS A 314 4.13 20.69 -1.21
N GLY A 315 4.30 19.52 -0.59
CA GLY A 315 5.18 19.32 0.58
C GLY A 315 4.70 20.01 1.86
N THR A 316 3.42 20.40 1.93
CA THR A 316 2.84 21.01 3.12
C THR A 316 2.54 19.91 4.14
N LEU A 317 3.43 19.75 5.11
CA LEU A 317 3.14 19.05 6.35
C LEU A 317 2.66 20.11 7.35
N ASN A 318 1.34 20.28 7.49
CA ASN A 318 0.79 21.15 8.53
C ASN A 318 0.70 20.34 9.83
N LEU A 319 1.78 20.38 10.60
CA LEU A 319 1.77 20.02 12.00
C LEU A 319 1.22 21.22 12.77
N ALA A 320 0.29 21.02 13.70
CA ALA A 320 -0.03 22.04 14.68
C ALA A 320 1.12 22.11 15.71
N ASP A 321 2.24 22.69 15.26
CA ASP A 321 3.39 23.26 15.99
C ASP A 321 4.36 22.32 16.77
N PRO A 322 5.65 22.72 17.02
CA PRO A 322 6.48 23.75 16.33
C PRO A 322 7.91 23.37 15.90
N ASP A 323 8.63 22.47 16.57
CA ASP A 323 10.10 22.63 16.67
C ASP A 323 10.98 21.96 15.59
N GLN A 324 10.42 21.35 14.55
CA GLN A 324 11.26 20.85 13.43
C GLN A 324 10.61 21.06 12.06
N VAL A 325 10.75 22.31 11.59
CA VAL A 325 10.85 22.62 10.17
C VAL A 325 12.20 22.08 9.68
N VAL A 326 12.19 21.00 8.90
CA VAL A 326 13.30 20.74 7.99
C VAL A 326 12.88 21.36 6.66
N PRO A 327 13.53 22.46 6.22
CA PRO A 327 13.35 22.93 4.87
C PRO A 327 13.76 21.81 3.91
N ASN A 328 12.95 21.60 2.90
CA ASN A 328 13.28 20.70 1.81
C ASN A 328 14.60 21.19 1.19
N CYS A 329 15.69 20.46 1.43
CA CYS A 329 16.96 20.62 0.73
C CYS A 329 16.78 20.16 -0.72
N ALA A 330 16.21 21.02 -1.54
CA ALA A 330 16.43 21.05 -2.98
C ALA A 330 16.57 22.53 -3.37
N GLY A 331 17.82 22.99 -3.43
CA GLY A 331 18.21 24.35 -3.83
C GLY A 331 17.64 24.73 -5.22
N LEU A 332 17.46 26.00 -5.59
CA LEU A 332 18.12 27.23 -5.15
C LEU A 332 19.64 27.08 -4.96
N LEU A 333 20.30 26.58 -6.01
CA LEU A 333 21.55 27.16 -6.46
C LEU A 333 21.42 27.49 -7.95
N ARG A 334 22.06 28.61 -8.29
CA ARG A 334 22.01 29.37 -9.55
C ARG A 334 22.38 28.55 -10.78
#